data_AF-A0A972UII8-F1
#
_entry.id   AF-A0A972UII8-F1
#
_cell.length_a   1.000
_cell.length_b   1.000
_cell.length_c   1.000
_cell.angle_alpha   90.00
_cell.angle_beta   90.00
_cell.angle_gamma   90.00
#
_symmetry.space_group_name_H-M   'P 1'
#
loop_
_entity.id
_entity.type
_entity.pdbx_description
1 polymer ?
#
loop_
_entity_poly.entity_id
_entity_poly.type
_entity_poly.pdbx_seq_one_letter_code
_entity_poly.pdbx_strand_id
1 'polypeptide(L)' 'MATFEITIYNKEVRENVEAGEHHRRFSDSWADFQYIEIKAGDENQARAKVEAMHPGVQGFVIDDVRDISGGFE' A
#
# COMPACT_ATOMS: atom_id res chain seq x y z
N MET A 1 -5.14 3.79 -20.22
CA MET A 1 -5.28 3.77 -18.75
C MET A 1 -3.91 3.42 -18.21
N ALA A 2 -3.39 4.26 -17.32
CA ALA A 2 -2.11 4.00 -16.71
C ALA A 2 -2.28 2.99 -15.57
N THR A 3 -1.31 2.11 -15.42
CA THR A 3 -1.18 1.22 -14.28
C THR A 3 -0.21 1.90 -13.32
N PHE A 4 -0.67 2.11 -12.10
CA PHE A 4 0.14 2.64 -11.02
C PHE A 4 0.41 1.50 -10.04
N GLU A 5 1.67 1.33 -9.69
CA GLU A 5 2.11 0.49 -8.59
C GLU A 5 2.18 1.37 -7.34
N ILE A 6 1.41 1.02 -6.32
CA ILE A 6 1.47 1.68 -5.02
C ILE A 6 2.14 0.74 -4.05
N THR A 7 3.23 1.23 -3.46
CA THR A 7 3.91 0.57 -2.34
C THR A 7 3.24 1.02 -1.06
N ILE A 8 2.63 0.09 -0.33
CA ILE A 8 1.93 0.35 0.93
C ILE A 8 2.41 -0.64 1.99
N TYR A 9 2.60 -0.18 3.22
CA TYR A 9 2.94 -1.03 4.34
C TYR A 9 2.13 -0.62 5.57
N ASN A 10 1.94 -1.52 6.52
CA ASN A 10 1.27 -1.18 7.77
C ASN A 10 2.31 -1.04 8.89
N LYS A 11 2.55 0.21 9.29
CA LYS A 11 3.52 0.51 10.35
C LYS A 11 3.09 -0.08 11.69
N GLU A 12 1.79 -0.06 11.98
CA GLU A 12 1.23 -0.61 13.22
C GLU A 12 1.41 -2.14 13.28
N VAL A 13 1.23 -2.83 12.16
CA VAL A 13 1.52 -4.27 12.08
C VAL A 13 3.01 -4.54 12.27
N ARG A 14 3.90 -3.74 11.67
CA ARG A 14 5.36 -3.88 11.89
C ARG A 14 5.73 -3.68 13.36
N GLU A 15 5.25 -2.61 14.00
CA GLU A 15 5.50 -2.35 15.43
C GLU A 15 4.96 -3.47 16.33
N ASN A 16 3.78 -4.01 16.03
CA ASN A 16 3.21 -5.13 16.77
C ASN A 16 4.02 -6.43 16.58
N VAL A 17 4.40 -6.75 15.34
CA VAL A 17 5.22 -7.95 15.04
C VAL A 17 6.59 -7.84 15.72
N GLU A 18 7.22 -6.66 15.71
CA GLU A 18 8.48 -6.39 16.44
C GLU A 18 8.30 -6.51 17.96
N ALA A 19 7.14 -6.11 18.49
CA ALA A 19 6.78 -6.30 19.90
C ALA A 19 6.47 -7.78 20.26
N GLY A 20 6.43 -8.69 19.28
CA GLY A 20 6.07 -10.09 19.47
C GLY A 20 4.56 -10.33 19.58
N GLU A 21 3.74 -9.32 19.27
CA GLU A 21 2.28 -9.44 19.18
C GLU A 21 1.84 -9.56 17.72
N HIS A 22 1.13 -10.63 17.38
CA HIS A 22 0.44 -10.68 16.09
C HIS A 22 -0.90 -9.96 16.16
N HIS A 23 -1.08 -9.01 15.27
CA HIS A 23 -2.32 -8.27 15.14
C HIS A 23 -3.43 -9.25 14.69
N ARG A 24 -4.39 -9.58 15.55
CA ARG A 24 -5.49 -10.53 15.22
C ARG A 24 -6.31 -10.16 13.98
N ARG A 25 -6.24 -8.90 13.56
CA ARG A 25 -7.01 -8.31 12.47
C ARG A 25 -6.27 -8.27 11.13
N PHE A 26 -4.94 -8.26 11.15
CA PHE A 26 -4.11 -8.11 9.95
C PHE A 26 -2.96 -9.10 9.99
N SER A 27 -2.74 -9.78 8.87
CA SER A 27 -1.62 -10.71 8.76
C SER A 27 -0.30 -9.95 8.91
N ASP A 28 0.67 -10.58 9.57
CA ASP A 28 2.08 -10.20 9.62
C ASP A 28 2.69 -9.86 8.25
N SER A 29 2.12 -10.39 7.17
CA SER A 29 2.45 -10.02 5.79
C SER A 29 2.31 -8.52 5.49
N TRP A 30 1.49 -7.78 6.27
CA TRP A 30 1.35 -6.33 6.16
C TRP A 30 2.47 -5.53 6.85
N ALA A 31 3.34 -6.17 7.64
CA ALA A 31 4.55 -5.54 8.17
C ALA A 31 5.59 -5.26 7.07
N ASP A 32 5.48 -5.97 5.94
CA ASP A 32 6.31 -5.78 4.76
C ASP A 32 5.63 -4.88 3.73
N PHE A 33 6.39 -4.43 2.73
CA PHE A 33 5.87 -3.59 1.66
C PHE A 33 5.02 -4.42 0.71
N GLN A 34 3.73 -4.08 0.61
CA GLN A 34 2.81 -4.63 -0.37
C GLN A 34 2.73 -3.71 -1.57
N TYR A 35 2.91 -4.31 -2.75
CA TYR A 35 2.80 -3.63 -4.04
C TYR A 35 1.40 -3.88 -4.59
N ILE A 36 0.63 -2.81 -4.76
CA ILE A 36 -0.73 -2.89 -5.29
C ILE A 36 -0.77 -2.19 -6.63
N GLU A 37 -1.02 -2.96 -7.68
CA GLU A 37 -1.19 -2.44 -9.03
C GLU A 37 -2.65 -2.02 -9.24
N ILE A 38 -2.87 -0.75 -9.58
CA ILE A 38 -4.21 -0.23 -9.86
C ILE A 38 -4.21 0.54 -11.17
N LYS A 39 -5.29 0.35 -11.92
CA LYS A 39 -5.55 1.12 -13.13
C LYS A 39 -6.27 2.42 -12.76
N ALA A 40 -5.63 3.53 -13.09
CA ALA A 40 -6.16 4.87 -12.85
C ALA A 40 -5.88 5.80 -14.04
N GLY A 41 -6.58 6.93 -14.07
CA GLY A 41 -6.27 8.00 -15.03
C GLY A 41 -4.96 8.73 -14.68
N ASP A 42 -4.69 8.88 -13.37
CA ASP A 42 -3.66 9.75 -12.82
C ASP A 42 -3.18 9.22 -11.46
N GLU A 43 -1.96 9.57 -11.03
CA GLU A 43 -1.41 9.21 -9.71
C GLU A 43 -2.34 9.62 -8.56
N ASN A 44 -2.93 10.81 -8.64
CA ASN A 44 -3.82 11.31 -7.59
C ASN A 44 -5.09 10.44 -7.47
N GLN A 45 -5.58 9.92 -8.60
CA GLN A 45 -6.74 9.04 -8.64
C GLN A 45 -6.38 7.62 -8.17
N ALA A 46 -5.15 7.18 -8.47
CA ALA A 46 -4.60 5.93 -7.97
C ALA A 46 -4.47 5.93 -6.45
N ARG A 47 -3.81 6.97 -5.93
CA ARG A 47 -3.64 7.21 -4.51
C ARG A 47 -4.99 7.29 -3.78
N ALA A 48 -5.94 8.09 -4.28
CA ALA A 48 -7.26 8.22 -3.64
C ALA A 48 -8.02 6.89 -3.56
N LYS A 49 -7.90 6.03 -4.58
CA LYS A 49 -8.47 4.66 -4.55
C LYS A 49 -7.79 3.78 -3.51
N VAL A 50 -6.45 3.82 -3.43
CA VAL A 50 -5.71 3.06 -2.42
C VAL A 50 -6.04 3.56 -1.02
N GLU A 51 -6.08 4.87 -0.79
CA GLU A 51 -6.48 5.44 0.51
C GLU A 51 -7.92 5.06 0.88
N ALA A 52 -8.83 4.94 -0.09
CA ALA A 52 -10.20 4.49 0.15
C ALA A 52 -10.30 2.98 0.48
N MET A 53 -9.43 2.14 -0.10
CA MET A 53 -9.38 0.69 0.18
C MET A 53 -8.58 0.36 1.45
N HIS A 54 -7.52 1.11 1.70
CA HIS A 54 -6.56 0.97 2.80
C HIS A 54 -6.42 2.30 3.53
N PRO A 55 -7.39 2.65 4.38
CA PRO A 55 -7.36 3.93 5.05
C PRO A 55 -6.22 3.95 6.06
N GLY A 56 -5.39 5.00 6.01
CA GLY A 56 -4.25 5.15 6.93
C GLY A 56 -4.65 5.22 8.41
N VAL A 57 -5.93 5.39 8.70
CA VAL A 57 -6.51 5.24 10.04
C VAL A 57 -6.33 3.83 10.63
N GLN A 58 -6.10 2.81 9.80
CA GLN A 58 -5.80 1.44 10.23
C GLN A 58 -4.29 1.14 10.30
N GLY A 59 -3.44 2.17 10.23
CA GLY A 59 -1.98 2.02 10.28
C GLY A 59 -1.31 1.84 8.92
N PHE A 60 -2.07 1.88 7.82
CA PHE A 60 -1.54 1.79 6.46
C PHE A 60 -0.84 3.09 6.05
N VAL A 61 0.40 2.98 5.59
CA VAL A 61 1.24 4.08 5.10
C VAL A 61 1.58 3.78 3.65
N ILE A 62 1.19 4.70 2.77
CA ILE A 62 1.62 4.69 1.37
C ILE A 62 3.05 5.22 1.33
N ASP A 63 3.98 4.38 0.88
CA ASP A 63 5.40 4.71 0.77
C ASP A 63 5.70 5.39 -0.56
N ASP A 64 5.30 4.77 -1.67
CA ASP A 64 5.59 5.24 -3.02
C ASP A 64 4.41 4.96 -3.95
N VAL A 65 4.22 5.84 -4.94
CA VAL A 65 3.27 5.65 -6.04
C VAL A 65 4.04 5.82 -7.33
N ARG A 66 4.12 4.76 -8.14
CA ARG A 66 4.88 4.74 -9.38
C ARG A 66 3.98 4.41 -10.56
N ASP A 67 4.01 5.24 -11.60
CA ASP A 67 3.47 4.84 -12.89
C ASP A 67 4.35 3.76 -13.52
N ILE A 68 3.78 2.58 -13.72
CA ILE A 68 4.43 1.46 -14.43
C ILE A 68 3.82 1.24 -15.82
N SER A 69 2.95 2.16 -16.26
CA SER A 69 2.30 2.06 -17.58
C SER A 69 3.28 2.24 -18.73
N GLY A 70 4.34 3.01 -18.53
CA GLY A 70 5.40 3.28 -19.50
C GLY A 70 6.56 2.30 -19.42
N GLY A 71 6.30 0.99 -19.41
CA GLY A 71 7.36 -0.04 -19.50
C GLY A 71 8.32 0.28 -20.65
N PHE A 72 9.57 0.57 -20.27
CA PHE A 72 10.67 0.97 -21.16
C PHE A 72 10.82 0.04 -22.37
N GLU A 73 10.97 0.66 -23.55
CA GLU A 73 11.41 0.06 -24.82
C GLU A 73 12.80 -0.58 -24.75
#